data_AF-A0A553HJM7-F1
#
_entry.id   AF-A0A553HJM7-F1
#
_cell.length_a   1.000
_cell.length_b   1.000
_cell.length_c   1.000
_cell.angle_alpha   90.00
_cell.angle_beta   90.00
_cell.angle_gamma   90.00
#
_symmetry.space_group_name_H-M   'P 1'
#
loop_
_entity.id
_entity.type
_entity.pdbx_description
1 polymer ?
#
loop_
_entity_poly.entity_id
_entity_poly.type
_entity_poly.pdbx_seq_one_letter_code
_entity_poly.pdbx_strand_id
1 'polypeptide(L)'
;MLSSLFQASALGMLLLAAPATSMSLPSRQAAEHLMGFIGCSMAENVAQGYVATGGKRMWGPYGTGALVVQLWTSSNSAAWQKFDQQVATYGKPSAVWVQICIFAKPGATYAEVKQLIANARSHAAPNATIYITGQPQYDPGQSCFLAGQGGAELTDRLAQQAANDTTQDVHYPGSFILHKAEVQDGCHANTAGQQSLGKQAIAFWG
;
A
#
# COMPACT_ATOMS: atom_id res chain seq x y z
N MET A 1 -53.39 31.78 75.09
CA MET A 1 -51.92 31.67 75.16
C MET A 1 -51.54 30.49 74.28
N LEU A 2 -51.26 30.74 72.99
CA LEU A 2 -49.94 31.01 72.40
C LEU A 2 -49.15 29.71 72.13
N SER A 3 -48.76 29.57 70.86
CA SER A 3 -47.61 28.83 70.29
C SER A 3 -47.86 27.37 69.86
N SER A 4 -48.05 27.04 68.58
CA SER A 4 -47.12 27.07 67.40
C SER A 4 -46.18 25.86 67.39
N LEU A 5 -46.42 24.85 66.52
CA LEU A 5 -45.85 24.63 65.17
C LEU A 5 -44.44 24.03 65.18
N PHE A 6 -44.23 22.89 64.51
CA PHE A 6 -43.29 22.70 63.38
C PHE A 6 -43.36 21.24 62.87
N GLN A 7 -44.00 21.04 61.72
CA GLN A 7 -43.92 19.82 60.91
C GLN A 7 -42.93 20.09 59.78
N ALA A 8 -41.84 19.32 59.71
CA ALA A 8 -40.87 19.39 58.64
C ALA A 8 -41.27 18.44 57.50
N SER A 9 -41.66 19.00 56.35
CA SER A 9 -41.84 18.27 55.09
C SER A 9 -40.50 18.13 54.40
N ALA A 10 -40.01 16.90 54.27
CA ALA A 10 -38.88 16.57 53.39
C ALA A 10 -39.40 16.38 51.96
N LEU A 11 -39.09 17.31 51.06
CA LEU A 11 -39.25 17.11 49.62
C LEU A 11 -38.18 16.12 49.13
N GLY A 12 -38.62 14.92 48.71
CA GLY A 12 -37.80 13.99 47.95
C GLY A 12 -37.60 14.50 46.53
N MET A 13 -36.36 14.89 46.20
CA MET A 13 -35.95 15.28 44.86
C MET A 13 -35.69 14.02 44.03
N LEU A 14 -36.63 13.67 43.15
CA LEU A 14 -36.51 12.55 42.22
C LEU A 14 -35.62 12.99 41.04
N LEU A 15 -34.35 12.61 41.07
CA LEU A 15 -33.42 12.76 39.95
C LEU A 15 -33.80 11.77 38.83
N LEU A 16 -34.39 12.27 37.75
CA LEU A 16 -34.59 11.53 36.51
C LEU A 16 -33.24 11.41 35.78
N ALA A 17 -32.62 10.23 35.85
CA ALA A 17 -31.46 9.90 35.03
C ALA A 17 -31.91 9.72 33.56
N ALA A 18 -31.48 10.62 32.68
CA ALA A 18 -31.66 10.46 31.25
C ALA A 18 -30.74 9.35 30.72
N PRO A 19 -31.20 8.48 29.80
CA PRO A 19 -30.33 7.48 29.18
C PRO A 19 -29.31 8.17 28.27
N ALA A 20 -28.03 8.00 28.58
CA ALA A 20 -26.95 8.38 27.67
C ALA A 20 -26.96 7.45 26.47
N THR A 21 -27.46 7.92 25.33
CA THR A 21 -27.27 7.26 24.04
C THR A 21 -25.81 7.41 23.64
N SER A 22 -25.04 6.34 23.85
CA SER A 22 -23.70 6.20 23.26
C SER A 22 -23.84 6.20 21.73
N MET A 23 -23.59 7.35 21.11
CA MET A 23 -23.31 7.42 19.68
C MET A 23 -22.01 6.66 19.44
N SER A 24 -22.08 5.40 19.03
CA SER A 24 -20.91 4.73 18.48
C SER A 24 -20.52 5.50 17.23
N LEU A 25 -19.39 6.20 17.26
CA LEU A 25 -18.75 6.68 16.05
C LEU A 25 -18.67 5.48 15.09
N PRO A 26 -18.96 5.66 13.78
CA PRO A 26 -18.71 4.59 12.83
C PRO A 26 -17.27 4.16 13.04
N SER A 27 -17.05 2.89 13.43
CA SER A 27 -15.73 2.31 13.32
C SER A 27 -15.27 2.64 11.92
N ARG A 28 -14.09 3.27 11.77
CA ARG A 28 -13.43 3.46 10.48
C ARG A 28 -13.21 2.05 9.94
N GLN A 29 -14.24 1.49 9.30
CA GLN A 29 -14.17 0.21 8.64
C GLN A 29 -13.04 0.40 7.66
N ALA A 30 -11.93 -0.29 7.89
CA ALA A 30 -10.78 -0.22 7.01
C ALA A 30 -11.33 -0.60 5.64
N ALA A 31 -11.52 0.40 4.79
CA ALA A 31 -12.20 0.20 3.54
C ALA A 31 -11.28 -0.69 2.71
N GLU A 32 -11.78 -1.90 2.46
CA GLU A 32 -11.02 -2.96 1.80
C GLU A 32 -10.82 -2.57 0.34
N HIS A 33 -9.73 -3.03 -0.28
CA HIS A 33 -9.46 -2.84 -1.70
C HIS A 33 -9.40 -1.37 -2.18
N LEU A 34 -9.07 -0.43 -1.29
CA LEU A 34 -8.88 0.97 -1.62
C LEU A 34 -7.51 1.31 -2.23
N MET A 35 -6.57 0.38 -2.19
CA MET A 35 -5.22 0.56 -2.72
C MET A 35 -4.98 -0.38 -3.92
N GLY A 36 -4.70 0.20 -5.08
CA GLY A 36 -4.19 -0.55 -6.22
C GLY A 36 -2.68 -0.72 -6.13
N PHE A 37 -2.12 -1.59 -6.97
CA PHE A 37 -0.67 -1.66 -7.14
C PHE A 37 -0.29 -1.84 -8.60
N ILE A 38 0.93 -1.45 -8.94
CA ILE A 38 1.57 -1.73 -10.23
C ILE A 38 3.01 -2.20 -10.00
N GLY A 39 3.54 -2.94 -10.96
CA GLY A 39 4.87 -3.51 -10.90
C GLY A 39 4.96 -4.78 -11.72
N CYS A 40 5.87 -5.67 -11.32
CA CYS A 40 6.16 -6.94 -11.98
C CYS A 40 5.88 -8.13 -11.03
N SER A 41 6.38 -9.32 -11.36
CA SER A 41 6.23 -10.57 -10.59
C SER A 41 6.69 -10.45 -9.14
N MET A 42 7.67 -9.59 -8.85
CA MET A 42 8.08 -9.28 -7.48
C MET A 42 7.02 -8.48 -6.72
N ALA A 43 6.26 -7.61 -7.39
CA ALA A 43 5.12 -6.92 -6.80
C ALA A 43 3.98 -7.90 -6.54
N GLU A 44 3.79 -8.86 -7.46
CA GLU A 44 2.86 -9.98 -7.28
C GLU A 44 3.18 -10.79 -6.01
N ASN A 45 4.46 -11.08 -5.72
CA ASN A 45 4.85 -11.79 -4.51
C ASN A 45 4.49 -11.00 -3.24
N VAL A 46 4.66 -9.67 -3.24
CA VAL A 46 4.23 -8.81 -2.14
C VAL A 46 2.71 -8.87 -1.99
N ALA A 47 1.95 -8.74 -3.07
CA ALA A 47 0.48 -8.77 -3.04
C ALA A 47 -0.07 -10.13 -2.55
N GLN A 48 0.50 -11.23 -3.04
CA GLN A 48 0.20 -12.59 -2.56
C GLN A 48 0.44 -12.71 -1.06
N GLY A 49 1.62 -12.27 -0.62
CA GLY A 49 2.00 -12.24 0.79
C GLY A 49 1.09 -11.39 1.67
N TYR A 50 0.75 -10.20 1.19
CA TYR A 50 -0.07 -9.22 1.90
C TYR A 50 -1.45 -9.80 2.19
N VAL A 51 -2.13 -10.35 1.17
CA VAL A 51 -3.44 -10.99 1.34
C VAL A 51 -3.34 -12.22 2.24
N ALA A 52 -2.33 -13.08 2.03
CA ALA A 52 -2.12 -14.28 2.84
C ALA A 52 -1.85 -13.96 4.33
N THR A 53 -1.31 -12.78 4.63
CA THR A 53 -1.05 -12.30 5.99
C THR A 53 -2.26 -11.54 6.58
N GLY A 54 -3.39 -11.48 5.86
CA GLY A 54 -4.62 -10.84 6.33
C GLY A 54 -4.72 -9.34 6.03
N GLY A 55 -3.85 -8.82 5.17
CA GLY A 55 -3.97 -7.48 4.64
C GLY A 55 -5.22 -7.34 3.77
N LYS A 56 -5.93 -6.20 3.92
CA LYS A 56 -7.24 -5.98 3.29
C LYS A 56 -7.34 -4.69 2.47
N ARG A 57 -6.42 -3.74 2.67
CA ARG A 57 -6.48 -2.42 2.02
C ARG A 57 -6.07 -2.48 0.55
N MET A 58 -5.04 -3.26 0.23
CA MET A 58 -4.51 -3.41 -1.13
C MET A 58 -5.23 -4.53 -1.90
N TRP A 59 -5.38 -4.36 -3.22
CA TRP A 59 -5.87 -5.40 -4.11
C TRP A 59 -5.04 -6.68 -4.01
N GLY A 60 -5.70 -7.81 -4.28
CA GLY A 60 -5.03 -9.09 -4.46
C GLY A 60 -4.24 -9.18 -5.76
N PRO A 61 -3.43 -10.24 -5.91
CA PRO A 61 -2.67 -10.54 -7.12
C PRO A 61 -3.57 -10.60 -8.38
N TYR A 62 -3.11 -10.02 -9.49
CA TYR A 62 -3.84 -9.98 -10.77
C TYR A 62 -2.98 -10.29 -12.00
N GLY A 63 -1.78 -10.83 -11.81
CA GLY A 63 -0.92 -11.31 -12.88
C GLY A 63 -0.13 -10.19 -13.57
N THR A 64 0.78 -9.57 -12.80
CA THR A 64 1.69 -8.51 -13.26
C THR A 64 2.97 -9.01 -13.93
N GLY A 65 3.41 -10.25 -13.74
CA GLY A 65 4.45 -10.92 -14.54
C GLY A 65 5.69 -10.05 -14.89
N ALA A 66 6.06 -9.95 -16.17
CA ALA A 66 7.23 -9.20 -16.61
C ALA A 66 6.99 -7.69 -16.84
N LEU A 67 5.96 -7.09 -16.24
CA LEU A 67 5.60 -5.68 -16.47
C LEU A 67 6.58 -4.72 -15.76
N VAL A 68 7.75 -4.52 -16.37
CA VAL A 68 8.78 -3.55 -15.93
C VAL A 68 8.37 -2.11 -16.26
N VAL A 69 9.11 -1.12 -15.73
CA VAL A 69 8.84 0.33 -15.86
C VAL A 69 8.41 0.75 -17.28
N GLN A 70 9.10 0.28 -18.32
CA GLN A 70 8.83 0.63 -19.71
C GLN A 70 7.42 0.22 -20.19
N LEU A 71 6.83 -0.79 -19.57
CA LEU A 71 5.47 -1.25 -19.91
C LEU A 71 4.39 -0.42 -19.22
N TRP A 72 4.76 0.44 -18.27
CA TRP A 72 3.86 1.33 -17.54
C TRP A 72 3.97 2.81 -17.98
N THR A 73 4.93 3.17 -18.83
CA THR A 73 5.17 4.57 -19.26
C THR A 73 4.20 5.06 -20.33
N SER A 74 3.51 4.17 -21.05
CA SER A 74 2.38 4.52 -21.91
C SER A 74 1.07 4.27 -21.18
N SER A 75 0.24 5.29 -20.95
CA SER A 75 -1.03 5.16 -20.19
C SER A 75 -2.05 4.21 -20.83
N ASN A 76 -1.87 3.85 -22.10
CA ASN A 76 -2.78 2.94 -22.82
C ASN A 76 -2.17 1.55 -23.06
N SER A 77 -1.10 1.20 -22.33
CA SER A 77 -0.41 -0.08 -22.50
C SER A 77 -1.26 -1.27 -22.03
N ALA A 78 -0.88 -2.48 -22.45
CA ALA A 78 -1.46 -3.72 -21.92
C ALA A 78 -1.30 -3.86 -20.40
N ALA A 79 -0.29 -3.20 -19.80
CA ALA A 79 -0.11 -3.18 -18.35
C ALA A 79 -1.24 -2.38 -17.67
N TRP A 80 -1.53 -1.18 -18.17
CA TRP A 80 -2.64 -0.36 -17.67
C TRP A 80 -3.99 -1.00 -17.93
N GLN A 81 -4.19 -1.70 -19.05
CA GLN A 81 -5.42 -2.46 -19.29
C GLN A 81 -5.67 -3.52 -18.21
N LYS A 82 -4.63 -4.19 -17.69
CA LYS A 82 -4.75 -5.11 -16.55
C LYS A 82 -5.12 -4.40 -15.25
N PHE A 83 -4.54 -3.23 -15.00
CA PHE A 83 -4.89 -2.39 -13.86
C PHE A 83 -6.35 -1.92 -13.95
N ASP A 84 -6.79 -1.49 -15.13
CA ASP A 84 -8.15 -1.01 -15.36
C ASP A 84 -9.22 -2.12 -15.22
N GLN A 85 -8.85 -3.37 -15.49
CA GLN A 85 -9.70 -4.53 -15.14
C GLN A 85 -9.92 -4.65 -13.62
N GLN A 86 -8.91 -4.33 -12.82
CA GLN A 86 -9.05 -4.29 -11.35
C GLN A 86 -9.88 -3.08 -10.92
N VAL A 87 -9.72 -1.93 -11.58
CA VAL A 87 -10.58 -0.76 -11.37
C VAL A 87 -12.05 -1.08 -11.65
N ALA A 88 -12.36 -1.86 -12.68
CA ALA A 88 -13.72 -2.30 -12.96
C ALA A 88 -14.29 -3.24 -11.87
N THR A 89 -13.42 -3.91 -11.12
CA THR A 89 -13.80 -4.85 -10.05
C THR A 89 -13.92 -4.17 -8.69
N TYR A 90 -12.95 -3.34 -8.31
CA TYR A 90 -12.81 -2.75 -6.97
C TYR A 90 -13.10 -1.24 -6.93
N GLY A 91 -13.30 -0.60 -8.09
CA GLY A 91 -13.38 0.85 -8.21
C GLY A 91 -12.02 1.52 -8.35
N LYS A 92 -12.03 2.81 -8.67
CA LYS A 92 -10.79 3.61 -8.74
C LYS A 92 -10.16 3.71 -7.36
N PRO A 93 -8.88 3.33 -7.19
CA PRO A 93 -8.28 3.30 -5.87
C PRO A 93 -7.95 4.71 -5.37
N SER A 94 -8.09 4.89 -4.06
CA SER A 94 -7.69 6.13 -3.35
C SER A 94 -6.21 6.13 -2.96
N ALA A 95 -5.52 5.00 -3.15
CA ALA A 95 -4.07 4.92 -3.05
C ALA A 95 -3.50 3.97 -4.11
N VAL A 96 -2.28 4.19 -4.58
CA VAL A 96 -1.59 3.24 -5.46
C VAL A 96 -0.19 2.98 -4.92
N TRP A 97 0.16 1.71 -4.78
CA TRP A 97 1.56 1.31 -4.57
C TRP A 97 2.25 1.04 -5.91
N VAL A 98 3.37 1.72 -6.12
CA VAL A 98 4.22 1.60 -7.29
C VAL A 98 5.49 0.86 -6.91
N GLN A 99 5.70 -0.34 -7.47
CA GLN A 99 7.01 -0.97 -7.45
C GLN A 99 7.77 -0.65 -8.74
N ILE A 100 8.89 0.05 -8.63
CA ILE A 100 9.80 0.28 -9.76
C ILE A 100 10.50 -1.05 -10.07
N CYS A 101 10.04 -1.74 -11.11
CA CYS A 101 10.62 -3.00 -11.59
C CYS A 101 11.42 -2.82 -12.88
N ILE A 102 12.59 -3.46 -12.97
CA ILE A 102 13.45 -3.42 -14.16
C ILE A 102 13.97 -4.81 -14.54
N PHE A 103 14.44 -4.90 -15.79
CA PHE A 103 15.44 -5.87 -16.19
C PHE A 103 16.81 -5.19 -16.32
N ALA A 104 17.88 -5.99 -16.26
CA ALA A 104 19.28 -5.53 -16.24
C ALA A 104 19.62 -4.58 -17.40
N LYS A 105 18.97 -4.74 -18.54
CA LYS A 105 19.07 -3.84 -19.70
C LYS A 105 17.66 -3.59 -20.23
N PRO A 106 17.21 -2.32 -20.34
CA PRO A 106 17.99 -1.09 -20.17
C PRO A 106 18.07 -0.56 -18.72
N GLY A 107 17.46 -1.19 -17.73
CA GLY A 107 17.27 -0.61 -16.40
C GLY A 107 16.07 0.37 -16.38
N ALA A 108 16.17 1.45 -15.60
CA ALA A 108 15.19 2.54 -15.60
C ALA A 108 15.87 3.90 -15.37
N THR A 109 15.23 4.93 -15.90
CA THR A 109 15.59 6.33 -15.71
C THR A 109 14.58 7.03 -14.80
N TYR A 110 15.00 8.14 -14.18
CA TYR A 110 14.08 8.94 -13.39
C TYR A 110 12.95 9.57 -14.23
N ALA A 111 13.20 9.87 -15.51
CA ALA A 111 12.16 10.37 -16.42
C ALA A 111 11.03 9.35 -16.62
N GLU A 112 11.38 8.06 -16.80
CA GLU A 112 10.38 7.00 -16.89
C GLU A 112 9.61 6.82 -15.58
N VAL A 113 10.29 6.95 -14.43
CA VAL A 113 9.64 6.88 -13.11
C VAL A 113 8.61 8.00 -12.93
N LYS A 114 8.94 9.25 -13.33
CA LYS A 114 7.97 10.35 -13.31
C LYS A 114 6.76 10.09 -14.20
N GLN A 115 6.99 9.57 -15.41
CA GLN A 115 5.89 9.22 -16.32
C GLN A 115 5.01 8.11 -15.75
N LEU A 116 5.63 7.11 -15.12
CA LEU A 116 4.95 6.00 -14.47
C LEU A 116 4.09 6.48 -13.29
N ILE A 117 4.59 7.40 -12.47
CA ILE A 117 3.82 8.05 -11.38
C ILE A 117 2.64 8.86 -11.96
N ALA A 118 2.89 9.66 -13.01
CA ALA A 118 1.85 10.46 -13.64
C ALA A 118 0.72 9.58 -14.21
N ASN A 119 1.06 8.45 -14.83
CA ASN A 119 0.08 7.48 -15.31
C ASN A 119 -0.67 6.82 -14.13
N ALA A 120 0.02 6.44 -13.04
CA ALA A 120 -0.64 5.91 -11.86
C ALA A 120 -1.70 6.87 -11.30
N ARG A 121 -1.41 8.17 -11.29
CA ARG A 121 -2.37 9.22 -10.91
C ARG A 121 -3.57 9.31 -11.87
N SER A 122 -3.36 9.17 -13.18
CA SER A 122 -4.47 9.27 -14.15
C SER A 122 -5.44 8.08 -14.10
N HIS A 123 -4.94 6.89 -13.71
CA HIS A 123 -5.77 5.68 -13.54
C HIS A 123 -6.42 5.57 -12.16
N ALA A 124 -5.94 6.33 -11.17
CA ALA A 124 -6.48 6.34 -9.81
C ALA A 124 -7.64 7.32 -9.61
N ALA A 125 -8.20 7.35 -8.40
CA ALA A 125 -9.16 8.38 -7.99
C ALA A 125 -8.44 9.75 -7.88
N PRO A 126 -9.18 10.87 -8.00
CA PRO A 126 -8.61 12.19 -7.74
C PRO A 126 -7.97 12.25 -6.35
N ASN A 127 -6.80 12.90 -6.26
CA ASN A 127 -6.02 13.04 -5.02
C ASN A 127 -5.56 11.70 -4.39
N ALA A 128 -5.45 10.63 -5.19
CA ALA A 128 -4.96 9.35 -4.68
C ALA A 128 -3.53 9.48 -4.15
N THR A 129 -3.29 8.85 -2.99
CA THR A 129 -1.95 8.76 -2.39
C THR A 129 -1.09 7.77 -3.18
N ILE A 130 0.09 8.18 -3.62
CA ILE A 130 1.02 7.28 -4.30
C ILE A 130 2.12 6.87 -3.33
N TYR A 131 2.26 5.57 -3.08
CA TYR A 131 3.40 4.98 -2.40
C TYR A 131 4.36 4.43 -3.46
N ILE A 132 5.67 4.60 -3.28
CA ILE A 132 6.66 4.13 -4.24
C ILE A 132 7.78 3.37 -3.54
N THR A 133 8.19 2.24 -4.11
CA THR A 133 9.33 1.44 -3.64
C THR A 133 10.15 0.93 -4.83
N GLY A 134 11.38 0.50 -4.58
CA GLY A 134 12.14 -0.31 -5.54
C GLY A 134 11.68 -1.78 -5.56
N GLN A 135 12.33 -2.58 -6.41
CA GLN A 135 12.35 -4.05 -6.26
C GLN A 135 12.91 -4.44 -4.89
N PRO A 136 12.56 -5.63 -4.35
CA PRO A 136 13.11 -6.08 -3.09
C PRO A 136 14.65 -6.05 -3.10
N GLN A 137 15.23 -5.58 -2.00
CA GLN A 137 16.64 -5.76 -1.70
C GLN A 137 16.88 -7.18 -1.20
N TYR A 138 18.13 -7.63 -1.29
CA TYR A 138 18.56 -8.96 -0.86
C TYR A 138 19.68 -8.85 0.17
N ASP A 139 19.94 -9.95 0.86
CA ASP A 139 21.09 -10.04 1.76
C ASP A 139 22.42 -9.77 1.02
N PRO A 140 23.46 -9.29 1.73
CA PRO A 140 24.77 -9.04 1.14
C PRO A 140 25.30 -10.24 0.35
N GLY A 141 25.76 -9.98 -0.88
CA GLY A 141 26.27 -11.00 -1.79
C GLY A 141 25.19 -11.71 -2.62
N GLN A 142 23.92 -11.33 -2.49
CA GLN A 142 22.83 -11.79 -3.34
C GLN A 142 22.32 -10.65 -4.22
N SER A 143 21.90 -10.98 -5.43
CA SER A 143 21.21 -10.04 -6.31
C SER A 143 20.25 -10.79 -7.22
N CYS A 144 19.19 -10.09 -7.65
CA CYS A 144 18.28 -10.64 -8.64
C CYS A 144 18.90 -10.59 -10.04
N PHE A 145 19.15 -11.77 -10.61
CA PHE A 145 19.76 -11.90 -11.93
C PHE A 145 18.93 -11.21 -13.04
N LEU A 146 17.59 -11.12 -12.89
CA LEU A 146 16.73 -10.42 -13.85
C LEU A 146 17.01 -8.92 -13.90
N ALA A 147 17.21 -8.29 -12.73
CA ALA A 147 17.50 -6.87 -12.60
C ALA A 147 18.99 -6.54 -12.82
N GLY A 148 19.84 -7.56 -12.80
CA GLY A 148 21.30 -7.41 -12.88
C GLY A 148 21.90 -6.90 -11.56
N GLN A 149 23.23 -6.91 -11.51
CA GLN A 149 23.96 -6.42 -10.35
C GLN A 149 23.68 -4.93 -10.13
N GLY A 150 23.29 -4.54 -8.91
CA GLY A 150 22.95 -3.16 -8.57
C GLY A 150 21.54 -2.72 -8.99
N GLY A 151 20.75 -3.63 -9.60
CA GLY A 151 19.43 -3.29 -10.14
C GLY A 151 18.41 -2.97 -9.05
N ALA A 152 18.37 -3.78 -7.97
CA ALA A 152 17.49 -3.52 -6.83
C ALA A 152 17.82 -2.17 -6.19
N GLU A 153 19.10 -1.89 -5.95
CA GLU A 153 19.61 -0.65 -5.38
C GLU A 153 19.31 0.56 -6.28
N LEU A 154 19.40 0.38 -7.61
CA LEU A 154 19.00 1.43 -8.56
C LEU A 154 17.53 1.79 -8.40
N THR A 155 16.64 0.79 -8.40
CA THR A 155 15.20 1.05 -8.29
C THR A 155 14.83 1.66 -6.95
N ASP A 156 15.50 1.27 -5.87
CA ASP A 156 15.30 1.86 -4.54
C ASP A 156 15.75 3.32 -4.48
N ARG A 157 16.94 3.63 -5.03
CA ARG A 157 17.40 5.02 -5.17
C ARG A 157 16.45 5.88 -6.02
N LEU A 158 15.87 5.33 -7.09
CA LEU A 158 14.88 6.04 -7.90
C LEU A 158 13.58 6.31 -7.13
N ALA A 159 13.13 5.37 -6.29
CA ALA A 159 11.96 5.56 -5.42
C ALA A 159 12.21 6.65 -4.37
N GLN A 160 13.39 6.63 -3.73
CA GLN A 160 13.80 7.69 -2.80
C GLN A 160 13.93 9.05 -3.50
N GLN A 161 14.50 9.08 -4.70
CA GLN A 161 14.58 10.29 -5.52
C GLN A 161 13.19 10.85 -5.82
N ALA A 162 12.22 10.00 -6.18
CA ALA A 162 10.85 10.42 -6.43
C ALA A 162 10.18 11.01 -5.17
N ALA A 163 10.38 10.40 -4.01
CA ALA A 163 9.82 10.90 -2.75
C ALA A 163 10.47 12.22 -2.27
N ASN A 164 11.75 12.43 -2.59
CA ASN A 164 12.46 13.68 -2.27
C ASN A 164 12.13 14.81 -3.26
N ASP A 165 11.62 14.49 -4.45
CA ASP A 165 11.14 15.45 -5.43
C ASP A 165 9.71 15.87 -5.07
N THR A 166 9.58 17.03 -4.44
CA THR A 166 8.29 17.55 -3.97
C THR A 166 7.28 17.79 -5.10
N THR A 167 7.71 17.81 -6.37
CA THR A 167 6.80 17.91 -7.52
C THR A 167 6.08 16.60 -7.83
N GLN A 168 6.63 15.45 -7.37
CA GLN A 168 6.02 14.15 -7.60
C GLN A 168 4.97 13.80 -6.56
N ASP A 169 5.08 14.33 -5.33
CA ASP A 169 4.12 14.14 -4.24
C ASP A 169 3.77 12.65 -4.05
N VAL A 170 4.80 11.88 -3.71
CA VAL A 170 4.73 10.43 -3.46
C VAL A 170 5.41 10.10 -2.14
N HIS A 171 5.02 8.99 -1.52
CA HIS A 171 5.57 8.52 -0.25
C HIS A 171 6.47 7.32 -0.45
N TYR A 172 7.70 7.38 0.05
CA TYR A 172 8.59 6.24 0.15
C TYR A 172 8.50 5.64 1.57
N PRO A 173 7.84 4.49 1.75
CA PRO A 173 7.64 3.91 3.09
C PRO A 173 8.86 3.14 3.60
N GLY A 174 9.80 2.81 2.71
CA GLY A 174 10.97 1.98 3.01
C GLY A 174 11.22 0.96 1.90
N SER A 175 12.25 0.14 2.08
CA SER A 175 12.59 -0.95 1.16
C SER A 175 11.92 -2.25 1.59
N PHE A 176 11.48 -3.04 0.62
CA PHE A 176 11.23 -4.46 0.84
C PHE A 176 12.54 -5.23 0.88
N ILE A 177 12.65 -6.18 1.80
CA ILE A 177 13.83 -7.05 1.96
C ILE A 177 13.40 -8.51 1.79
N LEU A 178 14.17 -9.28 1.01
CA LEU A 178 14.11 -10.73 0.95
C LEU A 178 15.42 -11.34 1.45
N HIS A 179 15.32 -12.18 2.47
CA HIS A 179 16.46 -12.89 3.00
C HIS A 179 16.78 -14.16 2.19
N LYS A 180 17.99 -14.69 2.30
CA LYS A 180 18.45 -15.84 1.52
C LYS A 180 17.51 -17.05 1.55
N ALA A 181 16.94 -17.36 2.71
CA ALA A 181 16.02 -18.50 2.88
C ALA A 181 14.60 -18.23 2.33
N GLU A 182 14.32 -16.98 1.97
CA GLU A 182 13.02 -16.50 1.47
C GLU A 182 12.99 -16.41 -0.07
N VAL A 183 14.12 -16.65 -0.73
CA VAL A 183 14.27 -16.57 -2.19
C VAL A 183 14.16 -17.97 -2.82
N GLN A 184 13.37 -18.10 -3.89
CA GLN A 184 13.13 -19.35 -4.60
C GLN A 184 14.15 -19.61 -5.72
N ASP A 185 14.40 -18.62 -6.57
CA ASP A 185 15.11 -18.80 -7.85
C ASP A 185 16.20 -17.75 -8.10
N GLY A 186 16.59 -17.03 -7.05
CA GLY A 186 17.53 -15.92 -7.11
C GLY A 186 16.87 -14.54 -7.28
N CYS A 187 15.56 -14.47 -7.54
CA CYS A 187 14.81 -13.20 -7.62
C CYS A 187 13.48 -13.26 -6.86
N HIS A 188 12.70 -14.31 -7.09
CA HIS A 188 11.34 -14.38 -6.59
C HIS A 188 11.29 -14.93 -5.17
N ALA A 189 10.29 -14.47 -4.43
CA ALA A 189 10.03 -14.97 -3.09
C ALA A 189 9.43 -16.38 -3.17
N ASN A 190 9.91 -17.30 -2.33
CA ASN A 190 9.19 -18.53 -2.01
C ASN A 190 8.02 -18.23 -1.05
N THR A 191 7.30 -19.25 -0.59
CA THR A 191 6.15 -19.07 0.33
C THR A 191 6.52 -18.32 1.62
N ALA A 192 7.68 -18.60 2.22
CA ALA A 192 8.13 -17.89 3.42
C ALA A 192 8.47 -16.42 3.10
N GLY A 193 9.11 -16.17 1.96
CA GLY A 193 9.40 -14.81 1.49
C GLY A 193 8.14 -14.01 1.17
N GLN A 194 7.14 -14.62 0.55
CA GLN A 194 5.84 -13.96 0.32
C GLN A 194 5.24 -13.55 1.67
N GLN A 195 5.22 -14.45 2.66
CA GLN A 195 4.74 -14.10 4.00
C GLN A 195 5.54 -12.95 4.64
N SER A 196 6.86 -12.96 4.50
CA SER A 196 7.75 -11.90 5.01
C SER A 196 7.45 -10.54 4.35
N LEU A 197 7.39 -10.51 3.02
CA LEU A 197 7.02 -9.33 2.23
C LEU A 197 5.60 -8.83 2.57
N GLY A 198 4.66 -9.75 2.81
CA GLY A 198 3.31 -9.41 3.24
C GLY A 198 3.26 -8.67 4.57
N LYS A 199 4.05 -9.12 5.56
CA LYS A 199 4.20 -8.44 6.86
C LYS A 199 4.81 -7.06 6.70
N GLN A 200 5.83 -6.92 5.84
CA GLN A 200 6.44 -5.62 5.53
C GLN A 200 5.43 -4.66 4.89
N ALA A 201 4.62 -5.15 3.94
CA ALA A 201 3.57 -4.35 3.31
C ALA A 201 2.49 -3.90 4.31
N ILE A 202 2.08 -4.77 5.24
CA ILE A 202 1.19 -4.40 6.35
C ILE A 202 1.84 -3.32 7.23
N ALA A 203 3.14 -3.41 7.53
CA ALA A 203 3.82 -2.38 8.32
C ALA A 203 3.88 -1.03 7.60
N PHE A 204 3.95 -1.01 6.27
CA PHE A 204 4.02 0.22 5.48
C PHE A 204 2.66 0.90 5.29
N TRP A 205 1.59 0.15 5.07
CA TRP A 205 0.28 0.71 4.69
C TRP A 205 -0.94 -0.09 5.13
N GLY A 206 -0.75 -1.13 5.95
CA GLY A 206 -1.83 -1.96 6.52
C GLY A 206 -2.76 -1.20 7.44
#